data_AF-A0AAV1A5Q3-F1
#
_entry.id   AF-A0AAV1A5Q3-F1
#
_cell.length_a   1.000
_cell.length_b   1.000
_cell.length_c   1.000
_cell.angle_alpha   90.00
_cell.angle_beta   90.00
_cell.angle_gamma   90.00
#
_symmetry.space_group_name_H-M   'P 1'
#
loop_
_entity.id
_entity.type
_entity.pdbx_description
1 polymer ?
#
loop_
_entity_poly.entity_id
_entity_poly.type
_entity_poly.pdbx_seq_one_letter_code
_entity_poly.pdbx_strand_id
1 'polypeptide(L)'
;MKFLKGFSGDAKVMYEQASQVANDAVSSIRTVASFCAESKVMDMYRKKCSGPEKQGVRSGLVSGAGFGFSFVALYCMTAFCFYIGAVLVQHDKATFQEVFKVFFSLTITAVGISQSSTLAPDTNKAKDSAASIFKILDSKPTIDSSSNAGETSETVTGDMELQHVCDLQLQIVKIPLCNSAIALL
;
A
#
# COMPACT_ATOMS: atom_id res chain seq x y z
N MET A 1 -11.37 10.45 -3.55
CA MET A 1 -10.29 9.56 -3.05
C MET A 1 -9.47 8.85 -4.13
N LYS A 2 -9.95 8.62 -5.36
CA LYS A 2 -9.16 7.94 -6.41
C LYS A 2 -7.86 8.67 -6.79
N PHE A 3 -7.89 10.00 -6.85
CA PHE A 3 -6.73 10.82 -7.20
C PHE A 3 -5.60 10.76 -6.16
N LEU A 4 -5.94 10.88 -4.88
CA LEU A 4 -4.97 10.73 -3.77
C LEU A 4 -4.36 9.33 -3.73
N LYS A 5 -5.17 8.28 -3.97
CA LYS A 5 -4.69 6.89 -3.99
C LYS A 5 -3.71 6.63 -5.14
N GLY A 6 -3.98 7.17 -6.33
CA GLY A 6 -3.06 7.08 -7.48
C GLY A 6 -1.74 7.79 -7.18
N PHE A 7 -1.82 9.02 -6.68
CA PHE A 7 -0.64 9.81 -6.33
C PHE A 7 0.23 9.15 -5.24
N SER A 8 -0.39 8.62 -4.17
CA SER A 8 0.35 7.90 -3.11
C SER A 8 0.97 6.60 -3.61
N GLY A 9 0.33 5.92 -4.57
CA GLY A 9 0.88 4.73 -5.21
C GLY A 9 2.16 5.04 -5.99
N ASP A 10 2.11 6.06 -6.85
CA ASP A 10 3.26 6.48 -7.66
C ASP A 10 4.43 6.95 -6.80
N ALA A 11 4.15 7.75 -5.77
CA ALA A 11 5.16 8.19 -4.81
C ALA A 11 5.83 7.01 -4.10
N LYS A 12 5.05 6.01 -3.66
CA LYS A 12 5.58 4.81 -3.00
C LYS A 12 6.54 4.05 -3.92
N VAL A 13 6.18 3.84 -5.18
CA VAL A 13 7.03 3.13 -6.16
C VAL A 13 8.34 3.88 -6.39
N MET A 14 8.30 5.21 -6.48
CA MET A 14 9.51 6.02 -6.67
C MET A 14 10.44 5.98 -5.44
N TYR A 15 9.87 6.02 -4.23
CA TYR A 15 10.64 5.86 -2.99
C TYR A 15 11.21 4.45 -2.82
N GLU A 16 10.47 3.42 -3.25
CA GLU A 16 10.93 2.03 -3.20
C GLU A 16 12.19 1.82 -4.06
N GLN A 17 12.23 2.39 -5.26
CA GLN A 17 13.43 2.36 -6.10
C GLN A 17 14.63 3.08 -5.46
N ALA A 18 14.41 4.23 -4.81
CA ALA A 18 15.49 4.94 -4.12
C ALA A 18 15.97 4.14 -2.89
N SER A 19 15.04 3.55 -2.14
CA SER A 19 15.34 2.69 -0.99
C SER A 19 16.10 1.44 -1.41
N GLN A 20 15.80 0.87 -2.57
CA GLN A 20 16.52 -0.28 -3.11
C GLN A 20 17.98 0.08 -3.41
N VAL A 21 18.24 1.21 -4.08
CA VAL A 21 19.61 1.69 -4.35
C VAL A 21 20.40 1.91 -3.05
N ALA A 22 19.76 2.47 -2.02
CA ALA A 22 20.37 2.62 -0.71
C ALA A 22 20.66 1.27 -0.05
N ASN A 23 19.73 0.32 -0.14
CA ASN A 23 19.89 -1.01 0.45
C ASN A 23 21.05 -1.77 -0.23
N ASP A 24 21.12 -1.77 -1.55
CA ASP A 24 22.19 -2.42 -2.33
C ASP A 24 23.57 -1.83 -1.97
N ALA A 25 23.64 -0.51 -1.81
CA ALA A 25 24.85 0.19 -1.40
C ALA A 25 25.31 -0.17 0.02
N VAL A 26 24.37 -0.24 0.98
CA VAL A 26 24.66 -0.59 2.37
C VAL A 26 25.04 -2.07 2.50
N SER A 27 24.32 -2.97 1.83
CA SER A 27 24.66 -4.40 1.79
C SER A 27 26.04 -4.65 1.19
N SER A 28 26.48 -3.82 0.24
CA SER A 28 27.78 -3.93 -0.43
C SER A 28 28.81 -2.88 0.01
N ILE A 29 28.69 -2.33 1.24
CA ILE A 29 29.47 -1.17 1.68
C ILE A 29 30.99 -1.35 1.58
N ARG A 30 31.49 -2.58 1.83
CA ARG A 30 32.92 -2.90 1.72
C ARG A 30 33.43 -2.77 0.28
N THR A 31 32.61 -3.18 -0.69
CA THR A 31 32.90 -3.08 -2.12
C THR A 31 32.83 -1.63 -2.59
N VAL A 32 31.83 -0.86 -2.13
CA VAL A 32 31.70 0.56 -2.48
C VAL A 32 32.92 1.34 -1.97
N ALA A 33 33.34 1.10 -0.73
CA ALA A 33 34.51 1.72 -0.13
C ALA A 33 35.82 1.28 -0.79
N SER A 34 35.97 0.00 -1.17
CA SER A 34 37.18 -0.49 -1.84
C SER A 34 37.38 0.11 -3.24
N PHE A 35 36.29 0.48 -3.91
CA PHE A 35 36.33 1.15 -5.22
C PHE A 35 36.25 2.68 -5.14
N CYS A 36 36.21 3.26 -3.92
CA CYS A 36 35.99 4.70 -3.69
C CYS A 36 34.77 5.24 -4.49
N ALA A 37 33.71 4.43 -4.59
CA ALA A 37 32.56 4.69 -5.46
C ALA A 37 31.42 5.42 -4.73
N GLU A 38 31.64 5.89 -3.50
CA GLU A 38 30.62 6.51 -2.65
C GLU A 38 29.94 7.69 -3.35
N SER A 39 30.72 8.55 -4.00
CA SER A 39 30.18 9.73 -4.71
C SER A 39 29.22 9.32 -5.84
N LYS A 40 29.55 8.26 -6.59
CA LYS A 40 28.73 7.77 -7.70
C LYS A 40 27.43 7.13 -7.22
N VAL A 41 27.48 6.40 -6.10
CA VAL A 41 26.30 5.81 -5.46
C VAL A 41 25.39 6.90 -4.89
N MET A 42 25.97 7.92 -4.24
CA MET A 42 25.23 9.06 -3.69
C MET A 42 24.53 9.88 -4.79
N ASP A 43 25.18 10.07 -5.94
CA ASP A 43 24.58 10.76 -7.09
C ASP A 43 23.40 9.96 -7.68
N MET A 44 23.54 8.63 -7.78
CA MET A 44 22.47 7.74 -8.23
C MET A 44 21.26 7.80 -7.29
N TYR A 45 21.49 7.80 -5.97
CA TYR A 45 20.44 7.95 -4.97
C TYR A 45 19.75 9.33 -5.07
N ARG A 46 20.52 10.43 -5.16
CA ARG A 46 19.97 11.78 -5.33
C ARG A 46 19.12 11.89 -6.60
N LYS A 47 19.58 11.32 -7.71
CA LYS A 47 18.84 11.29 -8.97
C LYS A 47 17.50 10.56 -8.80
N LYS A 48 17.49 9.43 -8.10
CA LYS A 48 16.26 8.67 -7.79
C LYS A 48 15.33 9.42 -6.82
N CYS A 49 15.85 10.20 -5.88
CA CYS A 49 15.05 11.00 -4.93
C CYS A 49 14.47 12.29 -5.53
N SER A 50 15.09 12.87 -6.55
CA SER A 50 14.63 14.14 -7.17
C SER A 50 13.21 14.07 -7.77
N GLY A 51 12.83 12.90 -8.28
CA GLY A 51 11.47 12.61 -8.77
C GLY A 51 10.40 12.73 -7.68
N PRO A 52 10.49 11.91 -6.60
CA PRO A 52 9.54 11.96 -5.48
C PRO A 52 9.51 13.34 -4.80
N GLU A 53 10.64 14.05 -4.72
CA GLU A 53 10.70 15.40 -4.14
C GLU A 53 9.85 16.40 -4.94
N LYS A 54 10.07 16.49 -6.26
CA LYS A 54 9.31 17.38 -7.14
C LYS A 54 7.82 17.01 -7.18
N GLN A 55 7.54 15.72 -7.16
CA GLN A 55 6.19 15.18 -7.09
C GLN A 55 5.52 15.58 -5.76
N GLY A 56 6.23 15.48 -4.64
CA GLY A 56 5.77 15.89 -3.32
C GLY A 56 5.41 17.37 -3.25
N VAL A 57 6.24 18.26 -3.77
CA VAL A 57 5.96 19.72 -3.83
C VAL A 57 4.69 20.00 -4.62
N ARG A 58 4.55 19.40 -5.82
CA ARG A 58 3.37 19.60 -6.66
C ARG A 58 2.10 19.09 -5.97
N SER A 59 2.16 17.96 -5.28
CA SER A 59 1.01 17.47 -4.52
C SER A 59 0.71 18.30 -3.31
N GLY A 60 1.71 18.80 -2.59
CA GLY A 60 1.48 19.71 -1.46
C GLY A 60 0.72 20.96 -1.89
N LEU A 61 1.06 21.51 -3.06
CA LEU A 61 0.34 22.66 -3.61
C LEU A 61 -1.11 22.31 -4.00
N VAL A 62 -1.32 21.18 -4.67
CA VAL A 62 -2.66 20.74 -5.10
C VAL A 62 -3.54 20.36 -3.91
N SER A 63 -3.00 19.65 -2.93
CA SER A 63 -3.73 19.26 -1.71
C SER A 63 -4.03 20.49 -0.85
N GLY A 64 -3.09 21.42 -0.72
CA GLY A 64 -3.29 22.68 -0.01
C GLY A 64 -4.38 23.55 -0.65
N ALA A 65 -4.34 23.72 -1.97
CA ALA A 65 -5.36 24.47 -2.71
C ALA A 65 -6.75 23.81 -2.59
N GLY A 66 -6.82 22.48 -2.72
CA GLY A 66 -8.07 21.73 -2.54
C GLY A 66 -8.63 21.82 -1.13
N PHE A 67 -7.76 21.79 -0.11
CA PHE A 67 -8.16 21.95 1.29
C PHE A 67 -8.69 23.36 1.55
N GLY A 68 -7.96 24.39 1.12
CA GLY A 68 -8.39 25.79 1.25
C GLY A 68 -9.74 26.05 0.57
N PHE A 69 -9.91 25.58 -0.68
CA PHE A 69 -11.18 25.70 -1.41
C PHE A 69 -12.33 25.00 -0.67
N SER A 70 -12.07 23.84 -0.06
CA SER A 70 -13.07 23.11 0.71
C SER A 70 -13.53 23.90 1.95
N PHE A 71 -12.61 24.57 2.66
CA PHE A 71 -12.97 25.43 3.79
C PHE A 71 -13.77 26.65 3.36
N VAL A 72 -13.39 27.30 2.26
CA VAL A 72 -14.15 28.44 1.72
C VAL A 72 -15.57 28.00 1.37
N ALA A 73 -15.72 26.88 0.66
CA ALA A 73 -17.03 26.35 0.30
C ALA A 73 -17.87 26.01 1.54
N LEU A 74 -17.26 25.45 2.58
CA LEU A 74 -17.93 25.13 3.85
C LEU A 74 -18.45 26.39 4.55
N TYR A 75 -17.62 27.43 4.68
CA TYR A 75 -18.05 28.70 5.27
C TYR A 75 -19.11 29.41 4.42
N CYS A 76 -19.00 29.37 3.09
CA CYS A 76 -20.03 29.89 2.19
C CYS A 76 -21.37 29.16 2.40
N MET A 77 -21.36 27.83 2.47
CA MET A 77 -22.57 27.04 2.72
C MET A 77 -23.21 27.40 4.06
N THR A 78 -22.40 27.50 5.12
CA THR A 78 -22.87 27.94 6.44
C THR A 78 -23.48 29.34 6.38
N ALA A 79 -22.83 30.30 5.70
CA ALA A 79 -23.36 31.64 5.52
C ALA A 79 -24.71 31.64 4.76
N PHE A 80 -24.82 30.86 3.69
CA PHE A 80 -26.09 30.68 2.96
C PHE A 80 -27.18 30.08 3.84
N CYS A 81 -26.85 29.10 4.69
CA CYS A 81 -27.80 28.48 5.60
C CYS A 81 -28.34 29.50 6.62
N PHE A 82 -27.47 30.33 7.20
CA PHE A 82 -27.88 31.41 8.11
C PHE A 82 -28.67 32.50 7.39
N TYR A 83 -28.32 32.85 6.15
CA TYR A 83 -29.06 33.82 5.36
C TYR A 83 -30.51 33.37 5.12
N ILE A 84 -30.70 32.12 4.67
CA ILE A 84 -32.03 31.55 4.48
C ILE A 84 -32.77 31.45 5.83
N GLY A 85 -32.07 31.05 6.89
CA GLY A 85 -32.62 31.03 8.25
C GLY A 85 -33.13 32.40 8.70
N ALA A 86 -32.37 33.46 8.45
CA ALA A 86 -32.77 34.83 8.77
C ALA A 86 -34.00 35.29 7.97
N VAL A 87 -34.06 34.98 6.68
CA VAL A 87 -35.24 35.27 5.84
C VAL A 87 -36.48 34.51 6.34
N LEU A 88 -36.32 33.25 6.77
CA LEU A 88 -37.43 32.45 7.32
C LEU A 88 -38.00 33.04 8.61
N VAL A 89 -37.12 33.56 9.47
CA VAL A 89 -37.51 34.23 10.72
C VAL A 89 -38.19 35.57 10.42
N GLN A 90 -37.72 36.33 9.44
CA GLN A 90 -38.32 37.60 9.06
C GLN A 90 -39.75 37.47 8.49
N HIS A 91 -40.06 36.33 7.87
CA HIS A 91 -41.40 36.03 7.36
C HIS A 91 -42.31 35.32 8.39
N ASP A 92 -41.92 35.25 9.67
CA ASP A 92 -42.67 34.56 10.74
C ASP A 92 -42.96 33.08 10.44
N LYS A 93 -42.16 32.45 9.58
CA LYS A 93 -42.32 31.03 9.20
C LYS A 93 -41.56 30.07 10.12
N ALA A 94 -40.59 30.58 10.88
CA ALA A 94 -39.81 29.79 11.82
C ALA A 94 -39.31 30.68 12.96
N THR A 95 -39.19 30.10 14.15
CA THR A 95 -38.63 30.79 15.32
C THR A 95 -37.10 30.71 15.30
N PHE A 96 -36.41 31.71 15.85
CA PHE A 96 -34.94 31.70 15.99
C PHE A 96 -34.43 30.39 16.63
N GLN A 97 -35.11 29.91 17.68
CA GLN A 97 -34.74 28.69 18.39
C GLN A 97 -34.85 27.43 17.52
N GLU A 98 -35.84 27.37 16.62
CA GLU A 98 -36.05 26.23 15.73
C GLU A 98 -34.94 26.15 14.66
N VAL A 99 -34.56 27.29 14.09
CA VAL A 99 -33.47 27.38 13.10
C VAL A 99 -32.15 26.90 13.71
N PHE A 100 -31.81 27.37 14.92
CA PHE A 100 -30.59 26.94 15.61
C PHE A 100 -30.63 25.46 15.98
N LYS A 101 -31.78 24.94 16.43
CA LYS A 101 -31.94 23.53 16.77
C LYS A 101 -31.69 22.63 15.56
N VAL A 102 -32.25 22.98 14.39
CA VAL A 102 -32.03 22.24 13.15
C VAL A 102 -30.57 22.34 12.70
N PHE A 103 -29.96 23.52 12.77
CA PHE A 103 -28.55 23.72 12.40
C PHE A 103 -27.60 22.86 13.24
N PHE A 104 -27.76 22.84 14.57
CA PHE A 104 -26.94 22.02 15.44
C PHE A 104 -27.17 20.52 15.20
N SER A 105 -28.42 20.09 15.06
CA SER A 105 -28.73 18.68 14.76
C SER A 105 -28.07 18.23 13.46
N LEU A 106 -28.19 19.03 12.40
CA LEU A 106 -27.62 18.73 11.09
C LEU A 106 -26.09 18.66 11.14
N THR A 107 -25.46 19.58 11.88
CA THR A 107 -23.99 19.63 12.04
C THR A 107 -23.48 18.40 12.76
N ILE A 108 -24.12 18.00 13.87
CA ILE A 108 -23.72 16.81 14.64
C ILE A 108 -23.90 15.54 13.78
N THR A 109 -25.00 15.42 13.04
CA THR A 109 -25.22 14.29 12.13
C THR A 109 -24.17 14.25 11.02
N ALA A 110 -23.83 15.40 10.41
CA ALA A 110 -22.82 15.47 9.36
C ALA A 110 -21.42 15.07 9.86
N VAL A 111 -21.05 15.48 11.07
CA VAL A 111 -19.78 15.06 11.72
C VAL A 111 -19.78 13.56 11.98
N GLY A 112 -20.90 13.00 12.48
CA GLY A 112 -21.05 11.56 12.68
C GLY A 112 -20.85 10.77 11.39
N ILE A 113 -21.53 11.16 10.30
CA ILE A 113 -21.38 10.53 8.99
C ILE A 113 -19.94 10.64 8.48
N SER A 114 -19.31 11.81 8.65
CA SER A 114 -17.93 12.05 8.21
C SER A 114 -16.96 11.11 8.91
N GLN A 115 -17.09 10.95 10.24
CA GLN A 115 -16.27 9.99 10.99
C GLN A 115 -16.54 8.55 10.54
N SER A 116 -17.80 8.12 10.46
CA SER A 116 -18.13 6.77 9.98
C SER A 116 -17.57 6.49 8.58
N SER A 117 -17.57 7.49 7.69
CA SER A 117 -16.98 7.35 6.35
C SER A 117 -15.46 7.14 6.38
N THR A 118 -14.75 7.65 7.39
CA THR A 118 -13.29 7.43 7.53
C THR A 118 -12.94 6.01 8.00
N LEU A 119 -13.85 5.30 8.66
CA LEU A 119 -13.67 3.90 9.09
C LEU A 119 -13.87 2.88 7.95
N ALA A 120 -14.56 3.27 6.88
CA ALA A 120 -14.83 2.40 5.73
C ALA A 120 -13.58 1.76 5.09
N PRO A 121 -12.49 2.51 4.78
CA PRO A 121 -11.28 1.92 4.21
C PRO A 121 -10.59 0.90 5.13
N ASP A 122 -10.62 1.10 6.45
CA ASP A 122 -10.01 0.16 7.40
C ASP A 122 -10.81 -1.13 7.51
N THR A 123 -12.15 -1.03 7.45
CA THR A 123 -13.02 -2.20 7.35
C THR A 123 -12.74 -3.01 6.09
N ASN A 124 -12.52 -2.36 4.95
CA ASN A 124 -12.17 -3.04 3.70
C ASN A 124 -10.80 -3.74 3.80
N LYS A 125 -9.78 -3.05 4.34
CA LYS A 125 -8.47 -3.68 4.57
C LYS A 125 -8.55 -4.88 5.51
N ALA A 126 -9.35 -4.80 6.58
CA ALA A 126 -9.53 -5.92 7.51
C ALA A 126 -10.14 -7.14 6.81
N LYS A 127 -11.13 -6.92 5.93
CA LYS A 127 -11.72 -7.98 5.10
C LYS A 127 -10.71 -8.60 4.14
N ASP A 128 -9.94 -7.77 3.46
CA ASP A 128 -8.90 -8.22 2.52
C ASP A 128 -7.82 -9.05 3.24
N SER A 129 -7.37 -8.61 4.42
CA SER A 129 -6.42 -9.34 5.25
C SER A 129 -6.98 -10.68 5.75
N ALA A 130 -8.22 -10.70 6.24
CA ALA A 130 -8.87 -11.94 6.68
C ALA A 130 -9.00 -12.92 5.52
N ALA A 131 -9.41 -12.46 4.34
CA ALA A 131 -9.50 -13.29 3.14
C ALA A 131 -8.13 -13.86 2.74
N SER A 132 -7.04 -13.10 2.89
CA SER A 132 -5.68 -13.60 2.65
C SER A 132 -5.28 -14.70 3.64
N ILE A 133 -5.64 -14.58 4.92
CA ILE A 133 -5.35 -15.61 5.93
C ILE A 133 -6.15 -16.88 5.63
N PHE A 134 -7.45 -16.76 5.35
CA PHE A 134 -8.28 -17.91 4.98
C PHE A 134 -7.78 -18.59 3.71
N LYS A 135 -7.32 -17.81 2.71
CA LYS A 135 -6.71 -18.36 1.50
C LYS A 135 -5.46 -19.19 1.79
N ILE A 136 -4.63 -18.79 2.76
CA ILE A 136 -3.45 -19.56 3.16
C ILE A 136 -3.87 -20.82 3.93
N LEU A 137 -4.83 -20.70 4.85
CA LEU A 137 -5.32 -21.83 5.65
C LEU A 137 -5.99 -22.92 4.80
N ASP A 138 -6.76 -22.53 3.79
CA ASP A 138 -7.42 -23.45 2.86
C ASP A 138 -6.49 -23.96 1.74
N SER A 139 -5.27 -23.41 1.64
CA SER A 139 -4.31 -23.83 0.63
C SER A 139 -3.76 -25.22 0.95
N LYS A 140 -4.09 -26.20 0.12
CA LYS A 140 -3.49 -27.55 0.19
C LYS A 140 -2.15 -27.57 -0.55
N PRO A 141 -1.01 -27.82 0.13
CA PRO A 141 0.28 -27.94 -0.55
C PRO A 141 0.30 -29.20 -1.42
N THR A 142 1.02 -29.14 -2.55
CA THR A 142 1.19 -30.30 -3.45
C THR A 142 2.01 -31.43 -2.81
N ILE A 143 2.94 -31.06 -1.92
CA ILE A 143 3.69 -31.99 -1.08
C ILE A 143 3.25 -31.71 0.35
N ASP A 144 2.45 -32.61 0.92
CA ASP A 144 1.94 -32.46 2.28
C ASP A 144 2.93 -33.07 3.28
N SER A 145 3.80 -32.23 3.85
CA SER A 145 4.78 -32.63 4.86
C SER A 145 4.15 -33.07 6.19
N SER A 146 2.86 -32.79 6.41
CA SER A 146 2.12 -33.15 7.63
C SER A 146 1.29 -34.43 7.47
N SER A 147 1.26 -35.01 6.27
CA SER A 147 0.56 -36.25 5.98
C SER A 147 1.35 -37.46 6.48
N ASN A 148 0.73 -38.31 7.29
CA ASN A 148 1.26 -39.65 7.61
C ASN A 148 1.05 -40.67 6.47
N ALA A 149 0.55 -40.24 5.31
CA ALA A 149 0.44 -41.09 4.13
C ALA A 149 1.81 -41.20 3.45
N GLY A 150 2.55 -42.23 3.85
CA GLY A 150 3.85 -42.60 3.31
C GLY A 150 4.24 -43.97 3.86
N GLU A 151 5.15 -44.65 3.19
CA GLU A 151 5.66 -45.94 3.64
C GLU A 151 6.85 -45.71 4.57
N THR A 152 6.68 -46.02 5.87
CA THR A 152 7.76 -45.91 6.87
C THR A 152 8.44 -47.27 6.99
N SER A 153 9.61 -47.44 6.37
CA SER A 153 10.37 -48.70 6.44
C SER A 153 11.31 -48.72 7.65
N GLU A 154 11.32 -49.82 8.41
CA GLU A 154 12.11 -49.98 9.65
C GLU A 154 13.61 -50.14 9.41
N THR A 155 14.03 -50.44 8.17
CA THR A 155 15.45 -50.57 7.80
C THR A 155 15.69 -49.97 6.42
N VAL A 156 16.38 -48.84 6.37
CA VAL A 156 16.76 -48.17 5.13
C VAL A 156 18.16 -48.61 4.74
N THR A 157 18.29 -49.33 3.62
CA THR A 157 19.59 -49.49 2.94
C THR A 157 19.70 -48.31 1.97
N GLY A 158 20.70 -47.45 2.17
CA GLY A 158 20.83 -46.16 1.48
C GLY A 158 21.27 -46.25 0.02
N ASP A 159 20.54 -47.01 -0.79
CA ASP A 159 20.71 -47.05 -2.24
C ASP A 159 19.80 -45.99 -2.88
N MET A 160 20.41 -45.00 -3.56
CA MET A 160 19.71 -43.86 -4.15
C MET A 160 19.96 -43.84 -5.65
N GLU A 161 18.93 -44.15 -6.44
CA GLU A 161 18.97 -44.03 -7.90
C GLU A 161 18.13 -42.83 -8.37
N LEU A 162 18.74 -41.97 -9.19
CA LEU A 162 18.06 -40.83 -9.82
C LEU A 162 17.85 -41.13 -11.31
N GLN A 163 16.64 -41.50 -11.70
CA GLN A 163 16.32 -41.77 -13.11
C GLN A 163 15.65 -40.57 -13.78
N HIS A 164 16.35 -39.94 -14.73
CA HIS A 164 15.85 -38.90 -15.64
C HIS A 164 14.97 -37.81 -14.98
N VAL A 165 15.41 -37.26 -13.85
CA VAL A 165 14.71 -36.16 -13.17
C VAL A 165 15.08 -34.82 -13.82
N CYS A 166 14.11 -34.18 -14.47
CA CYS A 166 14.22 -32.79 -14.92
C CYS A 166 13.34 -31.92 -14.02
N ASP A 167 13.94 -31.32 -12.99
CA ASP A 167 13.20 -30.42 -12.10
C ASP A 167 13.44 -28.96 -12.52
N LEU A 168 12.35 -28.23 -12.82
CA LEU A 168 12.40 -26.82 -13.21
C LEU A 168 12.07 -25.98 -11.98
N GLN A 169 13.10 -25.59 -11.24
CA GLN A 169 12.93 -24.75 -10.05
C GLN A 169 12.28 -23.42 -10.43
N LEU A 170 11.09 -23.18 -9.88
CA LEU A 170 10.16 -22.13 -10.31
C LEU A 170 10.59 -20.69 -9.95
N GLN A 171 11.72 -20.49 -9.26
CA GLN A 171 12.09 -19.18 -8.71
C GLN A 171 13.24 -18.45 -9.41
N ILE A 172 14.05 -19.09 -10.25
CA ILE A 172 15.18 -18.41 -10.89
C ILE A 172 15.30 -18.91 -12.32
N VAL A 173 15.02 -18.03 -13.29
CA VAL A 173 15.47 -18.04 -14.69
C VAL A 173 15.40 -19.38 -15.43
N LYS A 174 14.76 -19.36 -16.60
CA LYS A 174 14.70 -20.45 -17.59
C LYS A 174 16.10 -20.79 -18.16
N ILE A 175 16.98 -21.36 -17.35
CA ILE A 175 18.27 -21.93 -17.73
C ILE A 175 18.15 -23.44 -17.44
N PRO A 176 18.11 -24.30 -18.47
CA PRO A 176 18.14 -25.74 -18.24
C PRO A 176 19.52 -26.13 -17.67
N LEU A 177 19.57 -26.42 -16.37
CA LEU A 177 20.71 -26.99 -15.65
C LEU A 177 20.92 -28.49 -15.98
N CYS A 178 20.73 -28.91 -17.24
CA CYS A 178 20.71 -30.34 -17.59
C CYS A 178 21.95 -30.83 -18.36
N ASN A 179 22.82 -29.95 -18.86
CA ASN A 179 23.87 -30.41 -19.79
C ASN A 179 25.29 -30.59 -19.21
N SER A 180 25.49 -30.51 -17.88
CA SER A 180 26.85 -30.57 -17.32
C SER A 180 27.07 -31.59 -16.21
N ALA A 181 26.05 -32.35 -15.80
CA ALA A 181 26.20 -33.39 -14.77
C ALA A 181 26.52 -34.80 -15.32
N ILE A 182 26.52 -35.00 -16.64
CA ILE A 182 26.80 -36.30 -17.27
C ILE A 182 28.31 -36.52 -17.53
N ALA A 183 29.18 -35.53 -17.27
CA ALA A 183 30.61 -35.61 -17.57
C ALA A 183 31.53 -35.84 -16.35
N LEU A 184 30.99 -36.08 -15.15
CA LEU A 184 31.78 -36.37 -13.94
C LEU A 184 31.22 -37.57 -13.17
N LEU A 185 31.07 -38.68 -13.89
CA LEU A 185 31.15 -40.07 -13.40
C LEU A 185 32.11 -40.81 -14.33
#